data_AF-A0A4R8R4S9-F1
#
_entry.id   AF-A0A4R8R4S9-F1
#
_cell.length_a   1.000
_cell.length_b   1.000
_cell.length_c   1.000
_cell.angle_alpha   90.00
_cell.angle_beta   90.00
_cell.angle_gamma   90.00
#
_symmetry.space_group_name_H-M   'P 1'
#
loop_
_entity.id
_entity.type
_entity.pdbx_description
1 polymer ?
#
loop_
_entity_poly.entity_id
_entity_poly.type
_entity_poly.pdbx_seq_one_letter_code
_entity_poly.pdbx_strand_id
1 'polypeptide(L)'
;MDRAATIKALRIAAFLGGVAFLIYLVAFHDKNSSWAIIWVSVALVGLVIAATVLDESRRPTRKKVVIWVLCALLGLIALSAARMLYMERPVTVPRSETAETDFSVIPGQFPSSSALINPDFPQKTCVSLYGSQAEAKVERAGCGSTDNNFIVVQQVQKPAECVGDVDQKYYSNTARGGEWALCLDYYWVQSSCLSMNGFDVKRVLCNDASRSKKEKPVRLIKDSTSISNCPSGGYEHPVRRFTVCTETQQ
;
A
#
# COMPACT_ATOMS: atom_id res chain seq x y z
N MET A 1 3.07 40.17 33.19
CA MET A 1 3.86 39.09 32.55
C MET A 1 4.95 39.74 31.72
N ASP A 2 6.21 39.42 31.97
CA ASP A 2 7.35 40.02 31.26
C ASP A 2 7.31 39.65 29.77
N ARG A 3 7.29 40.67 28.89
CA ARG A 3 7.25 40.50 27.43
C ARG A 3 8.41 39.63 26.95
N ALA A 4 9.55 39.69 27.62
CA ALA A 4 10.70 38.83 27.31
C ALA A 4 10.46 37.36 27.64
N ALA A 5 9.74 37.07 28.73
CA ALA A 5 9.37 35.70 29.10
C ALA A 5 8.32 35.12 28.15
N THR A 6 7.33 35.92 27.73
CA THR A 6 6.31 35.50 26.76
C THR A 6 6.92 35.17 25.39
N ILE A 7 7.88 35.99 24.92
CA ILE A 7 8.59 35.74 23.67
C ILE A 7 9.44 34.47 23.76
N LYS A 8 10.12 34.22 24.88
CA LYS A 8 10.87 32.97 25.10
C LYS A 8 9.96 31.74 25.11
N ALA A 9 8.80 31.81 25.77
CA ALA A 9 7.84 30.72 25.82
C ALA A 9 7.28 30.39 24.42
N LEU A 10 6.93 31.41 23.63
CA LEU A 10 6.49 31.21 22.23
C LEU A 10 7.57 30.54 21.37
N ARG A 11 8.84 30.89 21.57
CA ARG A 11 9.97 30.29 20.83
C ARG A 11 10.15 28.81 21.14
N ILE A 12 10.06 28.43 22.41
CA ILE A 12 10.14 27.02 22.83
C ILE A 12 8.95 26.24 22.27
N ALA A 13 7.75 26.80 22.35
CA ALA A 13 6.54 26.17 21.81
C ALA A 13 6.62 25.96 20.29
N ALA A 14 7.12 26.94 19.53
CA ALA A 14 7.31 26.80 18.09
C ALA A 14 8.35 25.74 17.72
N PHE A 15 9.45 25.66 18.48
CA PHE A 15 10.47 24.64 18.28
C PHE A 15 9.93 23.22 18.57
N LEU A 16 9.26 23.04 19.71
CA LEU A 16 8.66 21.76 20.07
C LEU A 16 7.56 21.35 19.09
N GLY A 17 6.74 22.30 18.63
CA GLY A 17 5.74 22.06 17.59
C GLY A 17 6.35 21.63 16.25
N GLY A 18 7.44 22.28 15.83
CA GLY A 18 8.19 21.88 14.63
C GLY A 18 8.79 20.48 14.74
N VAL A 19 9.39 20.14 15.89
CA VAL A 19 9.95 18.80 16.15
C VAL A 19 8.85 17.73 16.16
N ALA A 20 7.70 18.00 16.80
CA ALA A 20 6.58 17.06 16.81
C ALA A 20 5.99 16.84 15.41
N PHE A 21 5.88 17.91 14.60
CA PHE A 21 5.43 17.82 13.21
C PHE A 21 6.41 17.03 12.33
N LEU A 22 7.72 17.19 12.55
CA LEU A 22 8.75 16.39 11.89
C LEU A 22 8.67 14.90 12.25
N ILE A 23 8.47 14.58 13.53
CA ILE A 23 8.28 13.18 13.97
C ILE A 23 7.02 12.59 13.32
N TYR A 24 5.93 13.36 13.25
CA TYR A 24 4.71 12.94 12.57
C TYR A 24 4.95 12.64 11.08
N LEU A 25 5.66 13.52 10.36
CA LEU A 25 6.00 13.29 8.95
C LEU A 25 6.90 12.07 8.73
N VAL A 26 7.82 11.77 9.65
CA VAL A 26 8.68 10.58 9.53
C VAL A 26 7.89 9.30 9.86
N ALA A 27 6.99 9.34 10.84
CA ALA A 27 6.26 8.18 11.32
C ALA A 27 5.06 7.79 10.43
N PHE A 28 4.41 8.77 9.79
CA PHE A 28 3.13 8.56 9.10
C PHE A 28 3.18 8.77 7.58
N HIS A 29 4.32 9.18 7.01
CA HIS A 29 4.41 9.33 5.56
C HIS A 29 4.89 8.04 4.90
N ASP A 30 4.16 7.65 3.86
CA ASP A 30 4.30 6.40 3.12
C ASP A 30 5.76 6.09 2.74
N LYS A 31 6.19 4.83 2.96
CA LYS A 31 7.59 4.34 2.94
C LYS A 31 8.32 4.58 1.60
N ASN A 32 7.66 5.12 0.59
CA ASN A 32 8.14 5.22 -0.79
C ASN A 32 8.51 6.64 -1.28
N SER A 33 8.37 7.70 -0.47
CA SER A 33 8.68 9.07 -0.92
C SER A 33 10.01 9.61 -0.39
N SER A 34 11.08 9.41 -1.16
CA SER A 34 12.41 10.01 -0.88
C SER A 34 12.41 11.55 -0.82
N TRP A 35 11.39 12.21 -1.36
CA TRP A 35 11.27 13.68 -1.37
C TRP A 35 10.91 14.27 0.01
N ALA A 36 10.19 13.53 0.86
CA ALA A 36 9.79 14.02 2.18
C ALA A 36 11.01 14.29 3.09
N ILE A 37 12.06 13.47 2.99
CA ILE A 37 13.29 13.61 3.77
C ILE A 37 14.08 14.86 3.34
N ILE A 38 14.05 15.20 2.06
CA ILE A 38 14.69 16.43 1.54
C ILE A 38 13.98 17.65 2.13
N TRP A 39 12.65 17.68 2.11
CA TRP A 39 11.88 18.78 2.68
C TRP A 39 12.02 18.89 4.20
N VAL A 40 12.10 17.77 4.92
CA VAL A 40 12.41 17.72 6.37
C VAL A 40 13.79 18.31 6.66
N SER A 41 14.80 17.95 5.86
CA SER A 41 16.17 18.46 6.03
C SER A 41 16.24 19.96 5.75
N VAL A 42 15.55 20.43 4.70
CA VAL A 42 15.45 21.85 4.37
C VAL A 42 14.72 22.63 5.47
N ALA A 43 13.65 22.07 6.04
CA ALA A 43 12.91 22.70 7.15
C ALA A 43 13.75 22.79 8.44
N LEU A 44 14.52 21.76 8.77
CA LEU A 44 15.45 21.76 9.91
C LEU A 44 16.54 22.81 9.74
N VAL A 45 17.15 22.89 8.56
CA VAL A 45 18.15 23.92 8.24
C VAL A 45 17.52 25.32 8.31
N GLY A 46 16.31 25.49 7.78
CA GLY A 46 15.55 26.74 7.85
C GLY A 46 15.24 27.18 9.29
N LEU A 47 14.83 26.24 10.16
CA LEU A 47 14.59 26.51 11.58
C LEU A 47 15.87 26.89 12.33
N VAL A 48 16.99 26.23 12.04
CA VAL A 48 18.29 26.58 12.63
C VAL A 48 18.72 27.97 12.18
N ILE A 49 18.59 28.29 10.88
CA ILE A 49 18.90 29.62 10.35
C ILE A 49 18.00 30.68 11.01
N ALA A 50 16.68 30.45 11.06
CA ALA A 50 15.74 31.37 11.70
C ALA A 50 16.06 31.59 13.19
N ALA A 51 16.41 30.52 13.92
CA ALA A 51 16.83 30.63 15.32
C ALA A 51 18.14 31.43 15.48
N THR A 52 19.06 31.37 14.52
CA THR A 52 20.32 32.14 14.55
C THR A 52 20.18 33.59 14.10
N VAL A 53 19.25 33.89 13.18
CA VAL A 53 19.03 35.23 12.62
C VAL A 53 18.11 36.07 13.52
N LEU A 54 17.14 35.44 14.20
CA LEU A 54 16.18 36.13 15.09
C LEU A 54 16.68 36.29 16.54
N ASP A 55 17.87 35.78 16.88
CA ASP A 55 18.55 36.07 18.15
C ASP A 55 19.40 37.33 18.02
N GLU A 56 18.74 38.48 17.97
CA GLU A 56 19.34 39.82 17.83
C GLU A 56 20.23 40.20 19.03
N SER A 57 20.17 39.44 20.13
CA SER A 57 20.94 39.67 21.37
C SER A 57 22.39 39.17 21.32
N ARG A 58 22.74 38.27 20.39
CA ARG A 58 24.12 37.75 20.28
C ARG A 58 24.43 37.46 18.83
N ARG A 59 25.11 38.38 18.13
CA ARG A 59 25.75 38.05 16.84
C ARG A 59 26.64 36.82 17.05
N PRO A 60 26.28 35.65 16.51
CA PRO A 60 27.11 34.47 16.67
C PRO A 60 28.42 34.74 15.93
N THR A 61 29.54 34.55 16.61
CA THR A 61 30.84 34.68 15.96
C THR A 61 30.93 33.68 14.80
N ARG A 62 31.64 34.04 13.73
CA ARG A 62 31.82 33.18 12.54
C ARG A 62 32.21 31.74 12.89
N LYS A 63 32.98 31.55 13.97
CA LYS A 63 33.36 30.25 14.53
C LYS A 63 32.17 29.41 15.00
N LYS A 64 31.18 30.02 15.68
CA LYS A 64 29.99 29.31 16.15
C LYS A 64 29.18 28.82 14.96
N VAL A 65 28.88 29.69 14.00
CA VAL A 65 28.10 29.32 12.80
C VAL A 65 28.74 28.13 12.06
N VAL A 66 30.07 28.14 11.91
CA VAL A 66 30.81 27.01 11.30
C VAL A 66 30.64 25.71 12.11
N ILE A 67 30.72 25.76 13.44
CA ILE A 67 30.50 24.58 14.29
C ILE A 67 29.07 24.03 14.14
N TRP A 68 28.06 24.90 14.12
CA TRP A 68 26.66 24.48 13.93
C TRP A 68 26.43 23.78 12.58
N VAL A 69 27.00 24.33 11.50
CA VAL A 69 26.91 23.72 10.16
C VAL A 69 27.62 22.37 10.11
N LEU A 70 28.79 22.24 10.73
CA LEU A 70 29.53 20.97 10.80
C LEU A 70 28.75 19.90 11.58
N CYS A 71 28.15 20.25 12.72
CA CYS A 71 27.30 19.34 13.49
C CYS A 71 26.08 18.88 12.69
N ALA A 72 25.43 19.79 11.96
CA ALA A 72 24.29 19.45 11.11
C ALA A 72 24.68 18.50 9.97
N LEU A 73 25.82 18.74 9.31
CA LEU A 73 26.36 17.86 8.27
C LEU A 73 26.71 16.47 8.82
N LEU A 74 27.36 16.40 9.98
CA LEU A 74 27.68 15.13 10.65
C LEU A 74 26.41 14.37 11.05
N GLY A 75 25.38 15.07 11.53
CA GLY A 75 24.08 14.48 11.83
C GLY A 75 23.41 13.87 10.59
N LEU A 76 23.44 14.58 9.45
CA LEU A 76 22.92 14.06 8.18
C LEU A 76 23.70 12.85 7.66
N ILE A 77 25.03 12.84 7.81
CA ILE A 77 25.88 11.70 7.43
C ILE A 77 25.59 10.49 8.32
N ALA A 78 25.44 10.69 9.64
CA ALA A 78 25.09 9.61 10.56
C ALA A 78 23.70 9.03 10.25
N LEU A 79 22.72 9.89 9.92
CA LEU A 79 21.37 9.48 9.57
C LEU A 79 21.31 8.71 8.24
N SER A 80 22.09 9.14 7.24
CA SER A 80 22.18 8.43 5.96
C SER A 80 22.92 7.09 6.08
N ALA A 81 23.99 7.02 6.89
CA ALA A 81 24.69 5.78 7.20
C ALA A 81 23.79 4.80 7.97
N ALA A 82 23.03 5.29 8.97
CA ALA A 82 22.04 4.47 9.66
C ALA A 82 20.99 3.94 8.67
N ARG A 83 20.48 4.76 7.75
CA ARG A 83 19.53 4.31 6.73
C ARG A 83 20.12 3.24 5.80
N MET A 84 21.39 3.33 5.44
CA MET A 84 22.07 2.29 4.65
C MET A 84 22.22 0.98 5.43
N LEU A 85 22.42 1.05 6.75
CA LEU A 85 22.47 -0.13 7.62
C LEU A 85 21.06 -0.71 7.91
N TYR A 86 20.02 0.13 7.89
CA TYR A 86 18.62 -0.25 8.09
C TYR A 86 17.85 -0.49 6.79
N MET A 87 18.47 -0.36 5.61
CA MET A 87 17.87 -0.86 4.38
C MET A 87 17.87 -2.39 4.46
N GLU A 88 16.69 -2.95 4.67
CA GLU A 88 16.43 -4.37 4.56
C GLU A 88 17.07 -4.87 3.26
N ARG A 89 17.95 -5.87 3.40
CA ARG A 89 18.63 -6.50 2.29
C ARG A 89 17.57 -6.90 1.25
N PRO A 90 17.72 -6.54 -0.05
CA PRO A 90 16.73 -6.91 -1.04
C PRO A 90 16.52 -8.42 -1.00
N VAL A 91 15.28 -8.83 -0.69
CA VAL A 91 14.90 -10.24 -0.64
C VAL A 91 14.99 -10.76 -2.07
N THR A 92 16.07 -11.50 -2.35
CA THR A 92 16.25 -12.18 -3.62
C THR A 92 15.53 -13.53 -3.51
N VAL A 93 14.38 -13.62 -4.16
CA VAL A 93 13.56 -14.84 -4.18
C VAL A 93 14.10 -15.80 -5.25
N PRO A 94 14.38 -17.06 -4.94
CA PRO A 94 14.77 -18.05 -5.93
C PRO A 94 13.72 -18.24 -7.03
N ARG A 95 14.15 -18.33 -8.29
CA ARG A 95 13.27 -18.55 -9.45
C ARG A 95 12.47 -19.86 -9.38
N SER A 96 12.96 -20.86 -8.65
CA SER A 96 12.23 -22.12 -8.42
C SER A 96 10.96 -21.90 -7.61
N GLU A 97 11.01 -21.04 -6.58
CA GLU A 97 9.86 -20.70 -5.72
C GLU A 97 8.77 -19.97 -6.50
N THR A 98 9.15 -19.15 -7.50
CA THR A 98 8.19 -18.42 -8.33
C THR A 98 7.63 -19.26 -9.48
N ALA A 99 8.36 -20.25 -9.98
CA ALA A 99 7.95 -21.09 -11.10
C ALA A 99 6.91 -22.16 -10.72
N GLU A 100 6.88 -22.58 -9.45
CA GLU A 100 6.09 -23.73 -8.98
C GLU A 100 4.86 -23.32 -8.13
N THR A 101 4.57 -22.02 -8.03
CA THR A 101 3.41 -21.57 -7.25
C THR A 101 2.10 -21.94 -7.94
N ASP A 102 1.28 -22.77 -7.28
CA ASP A 102 -0.09 -23.04 -7.68
C ASP A 102 -1.06 -22.01 -7.08
N PHE A 103 -1.59 -21.14 -7.93
CA PHE A 103 -2.58 -20.13 -7.55
C PHE A 103 -4.02 -20.63 -7.55
N SER A 104 -4.28 -21.86 -7.99
CA SER A 104 -5.62 -22.46 -7.93
C SER A 104 -6.03 -22.87 -6.51
N VAL A 105 -5.05 -23.02 -5.60
CA VAL A 105 -5.27 -23.37 -4.20
C VAL A 105 -4.52 -22.40 -3.29
N ILE A 106 -5.21 -21.37 -2.82
CA ILE A 106 -4.68 -20.40 -1.85
C ILE A 106 -5.21 -20.76 -0.45
N PRO A 107 -4.34 -21.20 0.49
CA PRO A 107 -4.75 -21.47 1.87
C PRO A 107 -5.34 -20.23 2.54
N GLY A 108 -6.46 -20.38 3.25
CA GLY A 108 -7.12 -19.27 3.95
C GLY A 108 -7.95 -18.34 3.06
N GLN A 109 -7.95 -18.52 1.73
CA GLN A 109 -8.68 -17.63 0.81
C GLN A 109 -10.18 -17.57 1.08
N PHE A 110 -10.79 -18.69 1.46
CA PHE A 110 -12.24 -18.79 1.64
C PHE A 110 -12.59 -18.77 3.13
N PRO A 111 -13.25 -17.71 3.64
CA PRO A 111 -13.79 -17.71 4.99
C PRO A 111 -14.78 -18.86 5.20
N SER A 112 -14.87 -19.39 6.42
CA SER A 112 -15.82 -20.44 6.78
C SER A 112 -17.27 -19.97 6.79
N SER A 113 -17.51 -18.67 6.99
CA SER A 113 -18.83 -18.06 6.97
C SER A 113 -19.09 -17.40 5.61
N SER A 114 -19.98 -18.00 4.81
CA SER A 114 -20.54 -17.39 3.62
C SER A 114 -22.03 -17.68 3.57
N ALA A 115 -22.84 -16.66 3.34
CA ALA A 115 -24.24 -16.88 3.03
C ALA A 115 -24.37 -17.48 1.61
N LEU A 116 -25.56 -18.00 1.30
CA LEU A 116 -25.97 -18.36 -0.06
C LEU A 116 -27.28 -17.62 -0.34
N ILE A 117 -27.15 -16.34 -0.73
CA ILE A 117 -28.31 -15.46 -0.97
C ILE A 117 -28.68 -15.51 -2.46
N ASN A 118 -27.67 -15.39 -3.34
CA ASN A 118 -27.85 -15.60 -4.77
C ASN A 118 -27.27 -16.98 -5.16
N PRO A 119 -28.11 -17.94 -5.57
CA PRO A 119 -27.65 -19.28 -5.93
C PRO A 119 -26.76 -19.29 -7.19
N ASP A 120 -26.72 -18.20 -7.95
CA ASP A 120 -25.92 -18.16 -9.17
C ASP A 120 -24.41 -18.01 -8.92
N PHE A 121 -24.03 -17.50 -7.75
CA PHE A 121 -22.66 -17.10 -7.46
C PHE A 121 -22.13 -17.70 -6.15
N PRO A 122 -22.29 -19.01 -5.87
CA PRO A 122 -21.81 -19.60 -4.62
C PRO A 122 -20.30 -19.36 -4.41
N GLN A 123 -19.83 -19.48 -3.19
CA GLN A 123 -18.39 -19.43 -2.88
C GLN A 123 -17.59 -20.35 -3.83
N LYS A 124 -16.42 -19.90 -4.28
CA LYS A 124 -15.54 -20.53 -5.30
C LYS A 124 -16.01 -20.39 -6.75
N THR A 125 -17.07 -19.62 -7.00
CA THR A 125 -17.50 -19.33 -8.38
C THR A 125 -16.58 -18.31 -9.02
N CYS A 126 -16.04 -18.63 -10.19
CA CYS A 126 -15.30 -17.69 -11.01
C CYS A 126 -16.27 -16.77 -11.76
N VAL A 127 -15.96 -15.48 -11.77
CA VAL A 127 -16.83 -14.47 -12.35
C VAL A 127 -16.06 -13.52 -13.26
N SER A 128 -16.80 -12.87 -14.15
CA SER A 128 -16.39 -11.66 -14.84
C SER A 128 -17.13 -10.49 -14.20
N LEU A 129 -16.39 -9.58 -13.56
CA LEU A 129 -16.91 -8.29 -13.10
C LEU A 129 -16.47 -7.21 -14.08
N TYR A 130 -17.42 -6.44 -14.62
CA TYR A 130 -17.13 -5.41 -15.60
C TYR A 130 -18.09 -4.22 -15.47
N GLY A 131 -17.81 -3.14 -16.21
CA GLY A 131 -18.53 -1.88 -16.12
C GLY A 131 -17.86 -0.90 -15.15
N SER A 132 -18.57 0.17 -14.82
CA SER A 132 -18.12 1.16 -13.84
C SER A 132 -18.51 0.71 -12.42
N GLN A 133 -17.96 1.37 -11.40
CA GLN A 133 -18.37 1.12 -10.02
C GLN A 133 -19.86 1.38 -9.78
N ALA A 134 -20.47 2.32 -10.51
CA ALA A 134 -21.89 2.66 -10.37
C ALA A 134 -22.81 1.73 -11.17
N GLU A 135 -22.30 1.09 -12.23
CA GLU A 135 -23.07 0.26 -13.16
C GLU A 135 -22.39 -1.10 -13.36
N ALA A 136 -21.86 -1.66 -12.26
CA ALA A 136 -21.15 -2.91 -12.29
C ALA A 136 -22.08 -4.06 -12.68
N LYS A 137 -21.56 -4.99 -13.49
CA LYS A 137 -22.23 -6.23 -13.87
C LYS A 137 -21.33 -7.40 -13.54
N VAL A 138 -21.94 -8.47 -13.04
CA VAL A 138 -21.24 -9.71 -12.71
C VAL A 138 -21.88 -10.87 -13.45
N GLU A 139 -21.04 -11.68 -14.08
CA GLU A 139 -21.46 -12.89 -14.80
C GLU A 139 -20.57 -14.06 -14.41
N ARG A 140 -21.09 -15.29 -14.50
CA ARG A 140 -20.27 -16.48 -14.31
C ARG A 140 -19.27 -16.58 -15.46
N ALA A 141 -18.04 -16.95 -15.12
CA ALA A 141 -16.98 -17.22 -16.08
C ALA A 141 -16.34 -18.58 -15.77
N GLY A 142 -15.77 -19.22 -16.79
CA GLY A 142 -14.94 -20.39 -16.57
C GLY A 142 -13.69 -20.00 -15.77
N CYS A 143 -13.38 -20.73 -14.70
CA CYS A 143 -12.15 -20.49 -13.94
C CYS A 143 -10.93 -20.64 -14.86
N GLY A 144 -10.07 -19.61 -14.89
CA GLY A 144 -8.90 -19.56 -15.77
C GLY A 144 -9.20 -19.25 -17.24
N SER A 145 -10.46 -18.96 -17.60
CA SER A 145 -10.78 -18.44 -18.93
C SER A 145 -10.28 -17.00 -19.11
N THR A 146 -10.27 -16.53 -20.36
CA THR A 146 -9.93 -15.15 -20.72
C THR A 146 -10.88 -14.11 -20.14
N ASP A 147 -12.11 -14.51 -19.81
CA ASP A 147 -13.17 -13.59 -19.36
C ASP A 147 -13.24 -13.51 -17.82
N ASN A 148 -12.61 -14.46 -17.14
CA ASN A 148 -12.58 -14.50 -15.69
C ASN A 148 -11.51 -13.57 -15.12
N ASN A 149 -11.93 -12.69 -14.21
CA ASN A 149 -11.04 -11.76 -13.49
C ASN A 149 -11.11 -11.91 -11.96
N PHE A 150 -12.23 -12.41 -11.41
CA PHE A 150 -12.41 -12.59 -9.97
C PHE A 150 -12.94 -13.97 -9.60
N ILE A 151 -12.80 -14.34 -8.33
CA ILE A 151 -13.45 -15.50 -7.71
C ILE A 151 -14.25 -15.05 -6.49
N VAL A 152 -15.44 -15.63 -6.32
CA VAL A 152 -16.29 -15.37 -5.16
C VAL A 152 -15.68 -16.03 -3.93
N VAL A 153 -15.23 -15.21 -2.97
CA VAL A 153 -14.70 -15.72 -1.70
C VAL A 153 -15.76 -15.76 -0.61
N GLN A 154 -16.79 -14.93 -0.70
CA GLN A 154 -17.87 -14.88 0.28
C GLN A 154 -19.11 -14.22 -0.35
N GLN A 155 -20.31 -14.65 0.03
CA GLN A 155 -21.52 -13.84 -0.11
C GLN A 155 -21.99 -13.35 1.25
N VAL A 156 -22.49 -12.13 1.28
CA VAL A 156 -23.05 -11.47 2.46
C VAL A 156 -24.25 -10.63 2.05
N GLN A 157 -25.00 -10.08 3.00
CA GLN A 157 -26.15 -9.22 2.68
C GLN A 157 -25.67 -7.83 2.28
N LYS A 158 -24.70 -7.27 3.02
CA LYS A 158 -24.18 -5.91 2.82
C LYS A 158 -22.67 -5.91 2.59
N PRO A 159 -22.12 -5.05 1.71
CA PRO A 159 -20.67 -5.02 1.42
C PRO A 159 -19.76 -4.81 2.65
N ALA A 160 -20.28 -4.20 3.71
CA ALA A 160 -19.56 -3.99 4.97
C ALA A 160 -19.30 -5.30 5.75
N GLU A 161 -20.05 -6.37 5.45
CA GLU A 161 -19.96 -7.67 6.11
C GLU A 161 -18.90 -8.59 5.46
N CYS A 162 -18.36 -8.19 4.31
CA CYS A 162 -17.27 -8.91 3.67
C CYS A 162 -16.05 -8.99 4.58
N VAL A 163 -15.32 -10.11 4.51
CA VAL A 163 -13.96 -10.20 5.07
C VAL A 163 -13.13 -8.98 4.62
N GLY A 164 -12.38 -8.41 5.57
CA GLY A 164 -11.88 -7.03 5.46
C GLY A 164 -10.83 -6.79 4.38
N ASP A 165 -10.25 -7.85 3.81
CA ASP A 165 -9.14 -7.82 2.87
C ASP A 165 -9.49 -8.44 1.51
N VAL A 166 -10.76 -8.39 1.08
CA VAL A 166 -11.13 -8.74 -0.30
C VAL A 166 -10.68 -7.67 -1.28
N ASP A 167 -10.34 -8.08 -2.49
CA ASP A 167 -9.86 -7.17 -3.55
C ASP A 167 -10.97 -6.28 -4.11
N GLN A 168 -12.19 -6.81 -4.19
CA GLN A 168 -13.33 -6.10 -4.74
C GLN A 168 -14.64 -6.51 -4.10
N LYS A 169 -15.63 -5.62 -4.16
CA LYS A 169 -17.00 -5.89 -3.71
C LYS A 169 -17.98 -5.58 -4.82
N TYR A 170 -18.97 -6.45 -5.00
CA TYR A 170 -20.12 -6.21 -5.86
C TYR A 170 -21.38 -6.16 -5.00
N TYR A 171 -22.28 -5.23 -5.29
CA TYR A 171 -23.53 -5.06 -4.55
C TYR A 171 -24.70 -4.97 -5.52
N SER A 172 -25.77 -5.70 -5.23
CA SER A 172 -26.96 -5.70 -6.06
C SER A 172 -28.19 -6.13 -5.26
N ASN A 173 -29.35 -5.99 -5.90
CA ASN A 173 -30.61 -6.52 -5.38
C ASN A 173 -30.96 -7.79 -6.16
N THR A 174 -31.52 -8.76 -5.47
CA THR A 174 -32.13 -9.94 -6.09
C THR A 174 -33.39 -9.54 -6.87
N ALA A 175 -33.86 -10.41 -7.77
CA ALA A 175 -35.10 -10.16 -8.52
C ALA A 175 -36.34 -9.93 -7.63
N ARG A 176 -36.32 -10.39 -6.36
CA ARG A 176 -37.39 -10.18 -5.38
C ARG A 176 -37.13 -9.01 -4.41
N GLY A 177 -36.13 -8.16 -4.69
CA GLY A 177 -35.83 -6.96 -3.90
C GLY A 177 -34.99 -7.18 -2.64
N GLY A 178 -34.44 -8.38 -2.41
CA GLY A 178 -33.51 -8.63 -1.31
C GLY A 178 -32.08 -8.17 -1.64
N GLU A 179 -31.41 -7.50 -0.71
CA GLU A 179 -30.02 -7.04 -0.83
C GLU A 179 -29.02 -8.21 -0.79
N TRP A 180 -27.95 -8.14 -1.57
CA TRP A 180 -26.83 -9.08 -1.49
C TRP A 180 -25.53 -8.46 -2.01
N ALA A 181 -24.41 -8.98 -1.53
CA ALA A 181 -23.08 -8.59 -1.97
C ALA A 181 -22.18 -9.80 -2.22
N LEU A 182 -21.29 -9.67 -3.19
CA LEU A 182 -20.15 -10.57 -3.39
C LEU A 182 -18.90 -9.91 -2.85
N CYS A 183 -18.13 -10.69 -2.10
CA CYS A 183 -16.77 -10.37 -1.71
C CYS A 183 -15.87 -11.17 -2.66
N LEU A 184 -15.00 -10.46 -3.38
CA LEU A 184 -14.29 -10.98 -4.53
C LEU A 184 -12.79 -10.82 -4.34
N ASP A 185 -12.06 -11.88 -4.67
CA ASP A 185 -10.61 -11.80 -4.85
C ASP A 185 -10.27 -11.86 -6.34
N TYR A 186 -9.13 -11.30 -6.72
CA TYR A 186 -8.54 -11.53 -8.03
C TYR A 186 -8.28 -13.01 -8.25
N TYR A 187 -8.68 -13.50 -9.43
CA TYR A 187 -8.36 -14.88 -9.80
C TYR A 187 -6.99 -14.93 -10.47
N TRP A 188 -5.98 -15.29 -9.68
CA TRP A 188 -4.60 -15.36 -10.15
C TRP A 188 -4.33 -16.65 -10.93
N VAL A 189 -3.62 -16.52 -12.06
CA VAL A 189 -3.17 -17.65 -12.87
C VAL A 189 -1.77 -17.35 -13.38
N GLN A 190 -0.82 -18.24 -13.11
CA GLN A 190 0.61 -18.07 -13.42
C GLN A 190 0.90 -17.69 -14.88
N SER A 191 0.12 -18.23 -15.83
CA SER A 191 0.33 -18.09 -17.27
C SER A 191 -0.23 -16.80 -17.86
N SER A 192 -0.93 -15.97 -17.07
CA SER A 192 -1.61 -14.76 -17.55
C SER A 192 -1.40 -13.59 -16.60
N CYS A 193 -1.76 -12.40 -17.07
CA CYS A 193 -1.71 -11.19 -16.27
C CYS A 193 -3.12 -10.65 -16.06
N LEU A 194 -3.27 -9.83 -15.01
CA LEU A 194 -4.43 -8.98 -14.84
C LEU A 194 -4.05 -7.54 -15.17
N SER A 195 -4.69 -6.96 -16.19
CA SER A 195 -4.64 -5.52 -16.48
C SER A 195 -5.57 -4.82 -15.50
N MET A 196 -5.03 -3.99 -14.60
CA MET A 196 -5.80 -3.37 -13.52
C MET A 196 -5.86 -1.85 -13.68
N ASN A 197 -7.02 -1.34 -14.08
CA ASN A 197 -7.28 0.08 -14.26
C ASN A 197 -8.43 0.54 -13.35
N GLY A 198 -8.15 0.62 -12.06
CA GLY A 198 -9.18 0.93 -11.06
C GLY A 198 -10.17 -0.23 -10.94
N PHE A 199 -11.45 0.04 -11.17
CA PHE A 199 -12.51 -0.97 -11.10
C PHE A 199 -12.49 -1.93 -12.31
N ASP A 200 -11.96 -1.51 -13.45
CA ASP A 200 -11.86 -2.35 -14.66
C ASP A 200 -10.62 -3.24 -14.57
N VAL A 201 -10.85 -4.54 -14.36
CA VAL A 201 -9.81 -5.55 -14.24
C VAL A 201 -10.04 -6.62 -15.29
N LYS A 202 -9.04 -6.88 -16.13
CA LYS A 202 -9.18 -7.85 -17.25
C LYS A 202 -8.03 -8.82 -17.28
N ARG A 203 -8.32 -10.09 -17.56
CA ARG A 203 -7.28 -11.05 -17.87
C ARG A 203 -6.74 -10.80 -19.27
N VAL A 204 -5.42 -10.75 -19.36
CA VAL A 204 -4.70 -10.43 -20.61
C VAL A 204 -3.43 -11.27 -20.69
N LEU A 205 -2.85 -11.34 -21.89
CA LEU A 205 -1.49 -11.83 -22.05
C LEU A 205 -0.52 -10.85 -21.40
N CYS A 206 0.49 -11.37 -20.70
CA CYS A 206 1.46 -10.52 -20.01
C CYS A 206 2.26 -9.61 -20.96
N ASN A 207 2.50 -10.07 -22.20
CA ASN A 207 3.17 -9.31 -23.26
C ASN A 207 2.20 -8.50 -24.14
N ASP A 208 0.92 -8.37 -23.77
CA ASP A 208 -0.04 -7.54 -24.52
C ASP A 208 0.33 -6.06 -24.39
N ALA A 209 0.98 -5.49 -25.41
CA ALA A 209 1.40 -4.10 -25.43
C ALA A 209 0.24 -3.10 -25.55
N SER A 210 -0.97 -3.56 -25.86
CA SER A 210 -2.16 -2.68 -25.94
C SER A 210 -2.77 -2.36 -24.58
N ARG A 211 -2.27 -3.01 -23.51
CA ARG A 211 -2.80 -2.92 -22.15
C ARG A 211 -1.73 -2.44 -21.20
N SER A 212 -2.08 -1.47 -20.35
CA SER A 212 -1.23 -0.95 -19.29
C SER A 212 -1.56 -1.56 -17.94
N LYS A 213 -0.64 -1.42 -16.97
CA LYS A 213 -0.83 -1.84 -15.56
C LYS A 213 -1.17 -3.33 -15.44
N LYS A 214 -0.37 -4.15 -16.10
CA LYS A 214 -0.51 -5.61 -16.13
C LYS A 214 0.28 -6.18 -14.97
N GLU A 215 -0.38 -6.87 -14.06
CA GLU A 215 0.25 -7.55 -12.94
C GLU A 215 0.31 -9.06 -13.21
N LYS A 216 1.54 -9.61 -13.21
CA LYS A 216 1.77 -11.04 -13.30
C LYS A 216 1.92 -11.62 -11.90
N PRO A 217 1.11 -12.60 -11.47
CA PRO A 217 1.37 -13.30 -10.23
C PRO A 217 2.64 -14.13 -10.39
N VAL A 218 3.57 -13.99 -9.44
CA VAL A 218 4.85 -14.70 -9.48
C VAL A 218 5.08 -15.57 -8.25
N ARG A 219 4.43 -15.29 -7.13
CA ARG A 219 4.58 -16.10 -5.92
C ARG A 219 3.44 -15.91 -4.93
N LEU A 220 3.16 -16.97 -4.18
CA LEU A 220 2.22 -16.94 -3.06
C LEU A 220 2.99 -17.11 -1.74
N ILE A 221 2.92 -16.11 -0.87
CA ILE A 221 3.44 -16.21 0.49
C ILE A 221 2.30 -16.59 1.42
N LYS A 222 2.46 -17.72 2.11
CA LYS A 222 1.52 -18.23 3.12
C LYS A 222 1.82 -17.61 4.48
N ASP A 223 0.81 -17.56 5.34
CA ASP A 223 0.88 -17.03 6.72
C ASP A 223 1.42 -15.60 6.83
N SER A 224 1.32 -14.82 5.75
CA SER A 224 1.83 -13.46 5.63
C SER A 224 0.74 -12.43 5.81
N THR A 225 1.07 -11.33 6.46
CA THR A 225 0.18 -10.16 6.60
C THR A 225 0.75 -8.91 5.94
N SER A 226 1.79 -9.06 5.12
CA SER A 226 2.48 -7.93 4.52
C SER A 226 3.01 -8.23 3.12
N ILE A 227 3.06 -7.19 2.30
CA ILE A 227 3.74 -7.13 1.00
C ILE A 227 5.27 -6.98 1.11
N SER A 228 5.84 -6.77 2.31
CA SER A 228 7.27 -6.50 2.49
C SER A 228 8.22 -7.52 1.85
N ASN A 229 7.78 -8.78 1.78
CA ASN A 229 8.53 -9.88 1.19
C ASN A 229 8.34 -10.00 -0.34
N CYS A 230 7.61 -9.09 -0.99
CA CYS A 230 7.37 -9.06 -2.43
C CYS A 230 8.10 -7.86 -3.06
N PRO A 231 9.35 -8.05 -3.54
CA PRO A 231 10.22 -6.93 -3.97
C PRO A 231 9.68 -6.16 -5.18
N SER A 232 8.88 -6.82 -6.02
CA SER A 232 8.30 -6.24 -7.24
C SER A 232 6.88 -5.70 -7.06
N GLY A 233 6.31 -5.82 -5.85
CA GLY A 233 4.90 -5.52 -5.58
C GLY A 233 4.04 -6.78 -5.42
N GLY A 234 2.74 -6.58 -5.21
CA GLY A 234 1.82 -7.64 -4.83
C GLY A 234 0.55 -7.13 -4.15
N TYR A 235 -0.24 -8.09 -3.67
CA TYR A 235 -1.54 -7.89 -3.05
C TYR A 235 -1.57 -8.68 -1.73
N GLU A 236 -1.70 -7.96 -0.62
CA GLU A 236 -1.70 -8.53 0.73
C GLU A 236 -3.13 -8.76 1.24
N HIS A 237 -3.33 -9.90 1.88
CA HIS A 237 -4.58 -10.28 2.54
C HIS A 237 -4.28 -10.55 4.03
N PRO A 238 -4.12 -9.50 4.84
CA PRO A 238 -3.64 -9.63 6.21
C PRO A 238 -4.62 -10.29 7.18
N VAL A 239 -5.92 -10.30 6.87
CA VAL A 239 -6.94 -10.97 7.69
C VAL A 239 -6.88 -12.48 7.43
N ARG A 240 -6.78 -12.87 6.17
CA ARG A 240 -6.70 -14.29 5.74
C ARG A 240 -5.27 -14.84 5.69
N ARG A 241 -4.29 -14.01 6.00
CA ARG A 241 -2.86 -14.33 6.15
C ARG A 241 -2.20 -14.91 4.90
N PHE A 242 -2.40 -14.29 3.75
CA PHE A 242 -1.61 -14.61 2.56
C PHE A 242 -1.25 -13.35 1.76
N THR A 243 -0.18 -13.43 0.96
CA THR A 243 0.22 -12.35 0.05
C THR A 243 0.51 -12.93 -1.33
N VAL A 244 -0.08 -12.36 -2.38
CA VAL A 244 0.24 -12.67 -3.77
C VAL A 244 1.28 -11.66 -4.25
N CYS A 245 2.53 -12.09 -4.43
CA CYS A 245 3.55 -11.26 -5.06
C CYS A 245 3.31 -11.17 -6.56
N THR A 246 3.44 -9.97 -7.11
CA THR A 246 3.29 -9.72 -8.54
C THR A 246 4.51 -9.00 -9.12
N GLU A 247 4.60 -9.06 -10.44
CA GLU A 247 5.53 -8.24 -11.22
C GLU A 247 4.74 -7.44 -12.26
N THR A 248 4.89 -6.12 -12.23
CA THR A 248 4.34 -5.24 -13.27
C THR A 248 5.01 -5.53 -14.61
N GLN A 249 4.20 -5.85 -15.62
CA GLN A 249 4.65 -6.08 -16.98
C GLN A 249 4.52 -4.80 -17.82
N GLN A 250 5.54 -4.52 -18.61
CA GLN A 250 5.56 -3.40 -19.57
C GLN A 250 4.76 -3.71 -20.84
#